data_AF-A0A7M7GNM0-F1
#
_entry.id   AF-A0A7M7GNM0-F1
#
_cell.length_a   1.000
_cell.length_b   1.000
_cell.length_c   1.000
_cell.angle_alpha   90.00
_cell.angle_beta   90.00
_cell.angle_gamma   90.00
#
_symmetry.space_group_name_H-M   'P 1'
#
loop_
_entity.id
_entity.type
_entity.pdbx_description
1 polymer ?
#
loop_
_entity_poly.entity_id
_entity_poly.type
_entity_poly.pdbx_seq_one_letter_code
_entity_poly.pdbx_strand_id
1 'polypeptide(L)'
;MAKITVCEIFNQIDDKYYTLYVEWFNSHLKIMLLESKILPLIGEMNTKSINDFSNELSKSFDEYFTETKKILCGKDTEIKYFVKNKILEWRNNVWILGRIELHSISDIQIICENFQQLLKFYQSIENKVTILEEENKNLIHKNEKLNLEIEKMIEIKTTMEQDLYKKFIALLNSKKKKIKELENTIKEKESSKKSIFDVCTDESEESEKEDQTGNYISTLSTKQKSFINNNPKKIQKNKKIDNISDDKIIYEASSSKDDSNNFSSKKSRSSLTFTEEESDNELFL
;
A
#
# COMPACT_ATOMS: atom_id res chain seq x y z
N MET A 1 -3.91 19.04 -30.73
CA MET A 1 -2.57 19.37 -30.23
C MET A 1 -1.62 18.31 -30.76
N ALA A 2 -0.57 18.71 -31.48
CA ALA A 2 0.49 17.78 -31.84
C ALA A 2 1.20 17.35 -30.56
N LYS A 3 1.41 16.05 -30.38
CA LYS A 3 2.27 15.56 -29.29
C LYS A 3 3.70 15.70 -29.79
N ILE A 4 4.56 16.33 -29.00
CA ILE A 4 5.97 16.48 -29.33
C ILE A 4 6.77 15.48 -28.49
N THR A 5 7.75 14.84 -29.10
CA THR A 5 8.71 13.98 -28.40
C THR A 5 10.12 14.33 -28.87
N VAL A 6 11.05 14.41 -27.93
CA VAL A 6 12.45 14.70 -28.20
C VAL A 6 13.28 13.58 -27.60
N CYS A 7 14.20 13.03 -28.39
CA CYS A 7 15.16 12.02 -27.93
C CYS A 7 16.51 12.22 -28.61
N GLU A 8 17.55 11.63 -28.04
CA GLU A 8 18.87 11.58 -28.65
C GLU A 8 19.03 10.25 -29.39
N ILE A 9 19.49 10.31 -30.63
CA ILE A 9 19.77 9.12 -31.46
C ILE A 9 21.23 9.11 -31.86
N PHE A 10 21.82 7.92 -31.90
CA PHE A 10 23.20 7.71 -32.34
C PHE A 10 23.23 7.20 -33.78
N ASN A 11 23.86 7.95 -34.67
CA ASN A 11 24.03 7.57 -36.07
C ASN A 11 25.22 6.63 -36.25
N GLN A 12 24.95 5.44 -36.79
CA GLN A 12 25.96 4.41 -37.02
C GLN A 12 26.89 4.68 -38.21
N ILE A 13 26.66 5.76 -38.97
CA ILE A 13 27.39 6.03 -40.22
C ILE A 13 28.54 7.01 -40.00
N ASP A 14 28.31 8.06 -39.22
CA ASP A 14 29.32 9.09 -38.92
C ASP A 14 29.71 9.14 -37.45
N ASP A 15 29.24 8.18 -36.65
CA ASP A 15 29.50 8.04 -35.21
C ASP A 15 29.15 9.29 -34.40
N LYS A 16 28.02 9.94 -34.74
CA LYS A 16 27.55 11.15 -34.07
C LYS A 16 26.17 11.00 -33.44
N TYR A 17 25.95 11.84 -32.43
CA TYR A 17 24.65 12.01 -31.80
C TYR A 17 23.85 13.13 -32.48
N TYR A 18 22.58 12.84 -32.71
CA TYR A 18 21.59 13.78 -33.22
C TYR A 18 20.47 13.91 -32.20
N THR A 19 19.98 15.14 -32.00
CA THR A 19 18.71 15.33 -31.32
C THR A 19 17.58 15.16 -32.32
N LEU A 20 16.76 14.14 -32.11
CA LEU A 20 15.55 13.87 -32.89
C LEU A 20 14.35 14.50 -32.21
N TYR A 21 13.76 15.47 -32.89
CA TYR A 21 12.49 16.10 -32.53
C TYR A 21 11.39 15.53 -33.43
N VAL A 22 10.29 15.05 -32.84
CA VAL A 22 9.17 14.45 -33.57
C VAL A 22 7.86 15.09 -33.17
N GLU A 23 7.10 15.55 -34.16
CA GLU A 23 5.73 16.00 -34.02
C GLU A 23 4.78 14.92 -34.52
N TRP A 24 3.93 14.45 -33.61
CA TRP A 24 2.95 13.41 -33.88
C TRP A 24 1.60 14.04 -34.20
N PHE A 25 1.08 13.71 -35.37
CA PHE A 25 -0.30 13.96 -35.77
C PHE A 25 -1.05 12.63 -35.88
N ASN A 26 -2.38 12.69 -36.02
CA ASN A 26 -3.20 11.48 -36.09
C ASN A 26 -2.97 10.66 -37.36
N SER A 27 -2.48 11.30 -38.43
CA SER A 27 -2.39 10.71 -39.77
C SER A 27 -0.98 10.74 -40.37
N HIS A 28 -0.07 11.51 -39.78
CA HIS A 28 1.29 11.71 -40.27
C HIS A 28 2.19 12.07 -39.09
N LEU A 29 3.50 12.04 -39.33
CA LEU A 29 4.49 12.54 -38.37
C LEU A 29 5.49 13.42 -39.11
N LYS A 30 5.97 14.43 -38.40
CA LYS A 30 7.05 15.31 -38.86
C LYS A 30 8.24 15.14 -37.95
N ILE A 31 9.43 15.07 -38.52
CA ILE A 31 10.68 14.95 -37.78
C ILE A 31 11.59 16.13 -38.08
N MET A 32 12.41 16.49 -37.11
CA MET A 32 13.53 17.40 -37.25
C MET A 32 14.75 16.78 -36.57
N LEU A 33 15.84 16.66 -37.30
CA LEU A 33 17.16 16.29 -36.77
C LEU A 33 18.00 17.54 -36.56
N LEU A 34 18.55 17.64 -35.37
CA LEU A 34 19.39 18.75 -34.93
C LEU A 34 20.79 18.20 -34.58
N GLU A 35 21.81 18.83 -35.15
CA GLU A 35 23.23 18.62 -34.81
C GLU A 35 23.87 20.01 -34.66
N SER A 36 24.80 20.17 -33.73
CA SER A 36 25.38 21.49 -33.41
C SER A 36 26.13 22.16 -34.57
N LYS A 37 26.52 21.41 -35.61
CA LYS A 37 27.40 21.89 -36.70
C LYS A 37 26.73 21.91 -38.07
N ILE A 38 25.51 21.40 -38.21
CA ILE A 38 24.81 21.25 -39.49
C ILE A 38 23.45 21.94 -39.41
N LEU A 39 22.96 22.42 -40.55
CA LEU A 39 21.60 22.93 -40.66
C LEU A 39 20.58 21.85 -40.24
N PRO A 40 19.51 22.23 -39.52
CA PRO A 40 18.43 21.31 -39.17
C PRO A 40 17.89 20.60 -40.41
N LEU A 41 17.68 19.30 -40.29
CA LEU A 41 17.09 18.48 -41.34
C LEU A 41 15.66 18.14 -40.95
N ILE A 42 14.68 18.43 -41.81
CA ILE A 42 13.27 18.09 -41.57
C ILE A 42 12.83 17.01 -42.54
N GLY A 43 11.99 16.11 -42.06
CA GLY A 43 11.29 15.14 -42.89
C GLY A 43 9.85 14.95 -42.44
N GLU A 44 9.02 14.39 -43.30
CA GLU A 44 7.63 14.08 -43.00
C GLU A 44 7.30 12.67 -43.52
N MET A 45 6.59 11.90 -42.70
CA MET A 45 6.05 10.61 -43.08
C MET A 45 4.53 10.68 -43.11
N ASN A 46 3.99 10.66 -44.32
CA ASN A 46 2.56 10.76 -44.58
C ASN A 46 1.86 9.41 -44.40
N THR A 47 0.52 9.43 -44.34
CA THR A 47 -0.32 8.22 -44.20
C THR A 47 -0.03 7.17 -45.27
N LYS A 48 0.30 7.59 -46.50
CA LYS A 48 0.68 6.68 -47.60
C LYS A 48 1.95 5.91 -47.24
N SER A 49 3.01 6.62 -46.88
CA SER A 49 4.29 6.02 -46.47
C SER A 49 4.14 5.13 -45.24
N ILE A 50 3.31 5.53 -44.27
CA ILE A 50 3.00 4.70 -43.11
C ILE A 50 2.31 3.39 -43.54
N ASN A 51 1.33 3.46 -44.44
CA ASN A 51 0.64 2.27 -44.97
C ASN A 51 1.56 1.38 -45.81
N ASP A 52 2.48 1.97 -46.57
CA ASP A 52 3.43 1.21 -47.39
C ASP A 52 4.32 0.34 -46.48
N PHE A 53 4.87 0.93 -45.41
CA PHE A 53 5.67 0.20 -44.43
C PHE A 53 4.85 -0.78 -43.59
N SER A 54 3.61 -0.43 -43.21
CA SER A 54 2.76 -1.36 -42.47
C SER A 54 2.45 -2.60 -43.31
N ASN A 55 2.17 -2.43 -44.61
CA ASN A 55 1.92 -3.54 -45.52
C ASN A 55 3.19 -4.38 -45.77
N GLU A 56 4.34 -3.74 -45.96
CA GLU A 56 5.63 -4.42 -46.14
C GLU A 56 6.00 -5.28 -44.91
N LEU A 57 5.73 -4.76 -43.72
CA LEU A 57 5.99 -5.44 -42.44
C LEU A 57 4.84 -6.36 -42.00
N SER A 58 3.78 -6.51 -42.80
CA SER A 58 2.58 -7.30 -42.48
C SER A 58 1.92 -6.93 -41.14
N LYS A 59 1.89 -5.62 -40.83
CA LYS A 59 1.30 -5.04 -39.62
C LYS A 59 0.09 -4.17 -39.95
N SER A 60 -0.82 -4.03 -39.00
CA SER A 60 -1.88 -3.02 -39.13
C SER A 60 -1.31 -1.60 -39.02
N PHE A 61 -2.02 -0.61 -39.54
CA PHE A 61 -1.62 0.80 -39.44
C PHE A 61 -1.37 1.22 -37.99
N ASP A 62 -2.31 0.91 -37.08
CA ASP A 62 -2.22 1.31 -35.68
C ASP A 62 -1.07 0.61 -34.95
N GLU A 63 -0.86 -0.67 -35.23
CA GLU A 63 0.25 -1.44 -34.66
C GLU A 63 1.60 -0.86 -35.10
N TYR A 64 1.80 -0.66 -36.40
CA TYR A 64 3.02 -0.06 -36.93
C TYR A 64 3.24 1.37 -36.42
N PHE A 65 2.19 2.18 -36.35
CA PHE A 65 2.29 3.56 -35.87
C PHE A 65 2.64 3.63 -34.38
N THR A 66 2.05 2.76 -33.55
CA THR A 66 2.34 2.70 -32.11
C THR A 66 3.75 2.18 -31.83
N GLU A 67 4.25 1.22 -32.61
CA GLU A 67 5.63 0.74 -32.55
C GLU A 67 6.62 1.82 -33.00
N THR A 68 6.37 2.47 -34.13
CA THR A 68 7.16 3.62 -34.61
C THR A 68 7.24 4.71 -33.55
N LYS A 69 6.14 4.95 -32.82
CA LYS A 69 6.10 5.88 -31.70
C LYS A 69 6.98 5.46 -30.54
N LYS A 70 7.05 4.17 -30.19
CA LYS A 70 7.97 3.68 -29.14
C LYS A 70 9.42 3.86 -29.55
N ILE A 71 9.73 3.49 -30.79
CA ILE A 71 11.08 3.58 -31.37
C ILE A 71 11.55 5.04 -31.40
N LEU A 72 10.78 5.94 -32.01
CA LEU A 72 11.17 7.35 -32.14
C LEU A 72 11.01 8.16 -30.84
N CYS A 73 10.49 7.56 -29.76
CA CYS A 73 10.58 8.13 -28.41
C CYS A 73 11.89 7.77 -27.69
N GLY A 74 12.78 6.97 -28.30
CA GLY A 74 14.04 6.53 -27.68
C GLY A 74 13.84 5.51 -26.54
N LYS A 75 12.71 4.79 -26.53
CA LYS A 75 12.44 3.75 -25.53
C LYS A 75 13.11 2.41 -25.86
N ASP A 76 13.38 2.17 -27.14
CA ASP A 76 13.94 0.91 -27.63
C ASP A 76 15.44 1.05 -27.87
N THR A 77 16.24 0.29 -27.11
CA THR A 77 17.72 0.31 -27.18
C THR A 77 18.28 -0.60 -28.28
N GLU A 78 17.47 -1.49 -28.83
CA GLU A 78 17.88 -2.43 -29.89
C GLU A 78 17.92 -1.80 -31.29
N ILE A 79 17.28 -0.64 -31.44
CA ILE A 79 17.13 0.02 -32.74
C ILE A 79 18.39 0.80 -33.10
N LYS A 80 18.83 0.62 -34.34
CA LYS A 80 19.96 1.35 -34.92
C LYS A 80 19.46 2.39 -35.90
N TYR A 81 19.99 3.61 -35.78
CA TYR A 81 19.68 4.73 -36.64
C TYR A 81 20.79 4.98 -37.64
N PHE A 82 20.40 5.29 -38.86
CA PHE A 82 21.28 5.54 -39.99
C PHE A 82 20.84 6.83 -40.67
N VAL A 83 21.71 7.83 -40.70
CA VAL A 83 21.49 9.10 -41.41
C VAL A 83 22.51 9.20 -42.54
N LYS A 84 22.04 9.07 -43.78
CA LYS A 84 22.88 9.17 -44.99
C LYS A 84 22.12 9.78 -46.15
N ASN A 85 22.79 10.64 -46.92
CA ASN A 85 22.23 11.25 -48.13
C ASN A 85 20.86 11.92 -47.88
N LYS A 86 20.70 12.58 -46.72
CA LYS A 86 19.43 13.17 -46.28
C LYS A 86 18.29 12.15 -46.15
N ILE A 87 18.58 10.91 -45.78
CA ILE A 87 17.57 9.91 -45.43
C ILE A 87 17.87 9.49 -43.99
N LEU A 88 16.86 9.60 -43.13
CA LEU A 88 16.84 8.94 -41.83
C LEU A 88 16.23 7.55 -42.01
N GLU A 89 16.93 6.54 -41.52
CA GLU A 89 16.44 5.16 -41.53
C GLU A 89 16.67 4.52 -40.16
N TRP A 90 15.69 3.75 -39.68
CA TRP A 90 15.83 2.98 -38.45
C TRP A 90 15.62 1.49 -38.72
N ARG A 91 16.49 0.68 -38.14
CA ARG A 91 16.55 -0.77 -38.37
C ARG A 91 16.57 -1.53 -37.06
N ASN A 92 15.98 -2.73 -37.09
CA ASN A 92 16.26 -3.77 -36.12
C ASN A 92 17.09 -4.86 -36.80
N ASN A 93 18.37 -4.93 -36.45
CA ASN A 93 19.34 -5.82 -37.08
C ASN A 93 19.40 -5.64 -38.61
N VAL A 94 18.86 -6.60 -39.37
CA VAL A 94 18.87 -6.60 -40.84
C VAL A 94 17.58 -5.99 -41.41
N TRP A 95 16.53 -5.85 -40.60
CA TRP A 95 15.21 -5.40 -41.06
C TRP A 95 15.08 -3.88 -40.99
N ILE A 96 14.64 -3.29 -42.10
CA ILE A 96 14.32 -1.87 -42.19
C ILE A 96 12.92 -1.68 -41.63
N LEU A 97 12.81 -0.91 -40.55
CA LEU A 97 11.52 -0.64 -39.91
C LEU A 97 10.88 0.63 -40.46
N GLY A 98 11.68 1.56 -40.99
CA GLY A 98 11.15 2.71 -41.69
C GLY A 98 12.26 3.65 -42.16
N ARG A 99 11.88 4.53 -43.10
CA ARG A 99 12.78 5.56 -43.64
C ARG A 99 12.01 6.84 -43.93
N ILE A 100 12.68 7.98 -43.76
CA ILE A 100 12.12 9.30 -44.02
C ILE A 100 13.15 10.11 -44.81
N GLU A 101 12.70 10.71 -45.91
CA GLU A 101 13.50 11.66 -46.67
C GLU A 101 13.52 13.01 -45.94
N LEU A 102 14.72 13.57 -45.86
CA LEU A 102 15.02 14.79 -45.15
C LEU A 102 15.40 15.90 -46.13
N HIS A 103 15.10 17.13 -45.74
CA HIS A 103 15.53 18.33 -46.43
C HIS A 103 16.11 19.31 -45.41
N SER A 104 17.19 19.98 -45.80
CA SER A 104 17.81 21.01 -44.96
C SER A 104 16.92 22.24 -44.94
N ILE A 105 16.67 22.78 -43.75
CA ILE A 105 15.93 24.02 -43.58
C ILE A 105 16.92 25.14 -43.24
N SER A 106 16.80 26.23 -43.99
CA SER A 106 17.50 27.50 -43.73
C SER A 106 16.53 28.62 -43.38
N ASP A 107 15.23 28.33 -43.37
CA ASP A 107 14.21 29.29 -42.99
C ASP A 107 14.25 29.53 -41.47
N ILE A 108 14.77 30.69 -41.11
CA ILE A 108 14.88 31.15 -39.72
C ILE A 108 13.50 31.23 -39.06
N GLN A 109 12.44 31.53 -39.81
CA GLN A 109 11.11 31.65 -39.25
C GLN A 109 10.64 30.30 -38.69
N ILE A 110 10.82 29.21 -39.43
CA ILE A 110 10.47 27.85 -38.98
C ILE A 110 11.26 27.48 -37.71
N ILE A 111 12.55 27.81 -37.66
CA ILE A 111 13.39 27.53 -36.49
C ILE A 111 12.91 28.32 -35.29
N CYS A 112 12.64 29.62 -35.46
CA CYS A 112 12.12 30.50 -34.41
C CYS A 112 10.76 30.03 -33.89
N GLU A 113 9.84 29.61 -34.76
CA GLU A 113 8.53 29.10 -34.36
C GLU A 113 8.67 27.83 -33.51
N ASN A 114 9.50 26.87 -33.93
CA ASN A 114 9.77 25.66 -33.16
C ASN A 114 10.43 25.97 -31.80
N PHE A 115 11.38 26.90 -31.79
CA PHE A 115 12.03 27.33 -30.54
C PHE A 115 11.04 28.01 -29.58
N GLN A 116 10.15 28.86 -30.09
CA GLN A 116 9.08 29.48 -29.29
C GLN A 116 8.11 28.43 -28.72
N GLN A 117 7.77 27.39 -29.49
CA GLN A 117 6.93 26.29 -29.00
C GLN A 117 7.63 25.53 -27.87
N LEU A 118 8.92 25.23 -28.02
CA LEU A 118 9.72 24.57 -26.98
C LEU A 118 9.80 25.40 -25.70
N LEU A 119 10.01 26.72 -25.81
CA LEU A 119 10.02 27.62 -24.66
C LEU A 119 8.67 27.66 -23.92
N LYS A 120 7.56 27.74 -24.66
CA LYS A 120 6.21 27.66 -24.07
C LYS A 120 5.97 26.33 -23.37
N PHE A 121 6.44 25.24 -23.96
CA PHE A 121 6.34 23.91 -23.36
C PHE A 121 7.18 23.81 -22.08
N TYR A 122 8.42 24.28 -22.10
CA TYR A 122 9.29 24.34 -20.92
C TYR A 122 8.64 25.14 -19.79
N GLN A 123 8.17 26.36 -20.09
CA GLN A 123 7.47 27.20 -19.09
C GLN A 123 6.22 26.51 -18.53
N SER A 124 5.46 25.79 -19.38
CA SER A 124 4.31 25.02 -18.91
C SER A 124 4.71 23.86 -18.00
N ILE A 125 5.85 23.21 -18.23
CA ILE A 125 6.37 22.16 -17.35
C ILE A 125 6.82 22.78 -16.04
N GLU A 126 7.60 23.85 -16.08
CA GLU A 126 8.09 24.56 -14.90
C GLU A 126 6.94 24.99 -14.00
N ASN A 127 5.87 25.58 -14.56
CA ASN A 127 4.66 25.93 -13.81
C ASN A 127 3.96 24.71 -13.19
N LYS A 128 3.95 23.56 -13.86
CA LYS A 128 3.36 22.34 -13.29
C LYS A 128 4.22 21.80 -12.15
N VAL A 129 5.55 21.85 -12.29
CA VAL A 129 6.49 21.43 -11.25
C VAL A 129 6.30 22.30 -10.01
N THR A 130 6.24 23.62 -10.14
CA THR A 130 6.04 24.52 -9.00
C THR A 130 4.71 24.30 -8.29
N ILE A 131 3.61 24.10 -9.03
CA ILE A 131 2.31 23.74 -8.45
C ILE A 131 2.40 22.41 -7.68
N LEU A 132 3.00 21.38 -8.28
CA LEU A 132 3.15 20.07 -7.62
C LEU A 132 4.04 20.14 -6.38
N GLU A 133 5.09 20.96 -6.39
CA GLU A 133 5.94 21.19 -5.22
C GLU A 133 5.17 21.88 -4.08
N GLU A 134 4.31 22.84 -4.40
CA GLU A 134 3.44 23.51 -3.42
C GLU A 134 2.40 22.54 -2.84
N GLU A 135 1.74 21.75 -3.70
CA GLU A 135 0.79 20.72 -3.26
C GLU A 135 1.46 19.68 -2.36
N ASN A 136 2.67 19.23 -2.71
CA ASN A 136 3.42 18.28 -1.91
C ASN A 136 3.78 18.85 -0.54
N LYS A 137 4.27 20.10 -0.47
CA LYS A 137 4.54 20.79 0.80
C LYS A 137 3.27 20.90 1.67
N ASN A 138 2.13 21.24 1.06
CA ASN A 138 0.85 21.31 1.77
C ASN A 138 0.40 19.94 2.31
N LEU A 139 0.59 18.87 1.52
CA LEU A 139 0.28 17.50 1.95
C LEU A 139 1.17 17.05 3.11
N ILE A 140 2.47 17.34 3.06
CA ILE A 140 3.40 17.06 4.15
C ILE A 140 2.94 17.75 5.43
N HIS A 141 2.65 19.06 5.38
CA HIS A 141 2.19 19.81 6.54
C HIS A 141 0.85 19.28 7.10
N LYS A 142 -0.10 18.92 6.23
CA LYS A 142 -1.37 18.30 6.66
C LYS A 142 -1.14 16.96 7.35
N ASN A 143 -0.22 16.14 6.82
CA ASN A 143 0.11 14.84 7.39
C ASN A 143 0.78 14.98 8.77
N GLU A 144 1.71 15.93 8.91
CA GLU A 144 2.32 16.26 10.21
C GLU A 144 1.27 16.69 11.24
N LYS A 145 0.35 17.58 10.84
CA LYS A 145 -0.75 18.00 11.72
C LYS A 145 -1.64 16.83 12.14
N LEU A 146 -2.00 15.95 11.20
CA LEU A 146 -2.82 14.77 11.48
C LEU A 146 -2.10 13.81 12.45
N ASN A 147 -0.79 13.60 12.26
CA ASN A 147 0.01 12.78 13.16
C ASN A 147 0.01 13.33 14.59
N LEU A 148 0.18 14.66 14.76
CA LEU A 148 0.10 15.30 16.08
C LEU A 148 -1.29 15.14 16.73
N GLU A 149 -2.37 15.21 15.94
CA GLU A 149 -3.73 14.97 16.45
C GLU A 149 -3.93 13.51 16.87
N ILE A 150 -3.39 12.56 16.12
CA ILE A 150 -3.42 11.14 16.46
C ILE A 150 -2.64 10.86 17.76
N GLU A 151 -1.44 11.43 17.91
CA GLU A 151 -0.64 11.27 19.13
C GLU A 151 -1.39 11.77 20.37
N LYS A 152 -2.02 12.96 20.28
CA LYS A 152 -2.87 13.49 21.35
C LYS A 152 -4.06 12.58 21.64
N MET A 153 -4.69 12.01 20.61
CA MET A 153 -5.82 11.09 20.80
C MET A 153 -5.38 9.80 21.49
N ILE A 154 -4.19 9.29 21.18
CA ILE A 154 -3.60 8.13 21.85
C ILE A 154 -3.32 8.45 23.32
N GLU A 155 -2.74 9.61 23.63
CA GLU A 155 -2.48 10.05 24.99
C GLU A 155 -3.77 10.14 25.82
N ILE A 156 -4.82 10.76 25.27
CA ILE A 156 -6.13 10.85 25.93
C ILE A 156 -6.71 9.45 26.15
N LYS A 157 -6.70 8.59 25.12
CA LYS A 157 -7.22 7.22 25.20
C LYS A 157 -6.51 6.41 26.29
N THR A 158 -5.18 6.44 26.30
CA THR A 158 -4.38 5.68 27.26
C THR A 158 -4.58 6.19 28.69
N THR A 159 -4.67 7.51 28.89
CA THR A 159 -4.97 8.11 30.19
C THR A 159 -6.36 7.69 30.69
N MET A 160 -7.37 7.73 29.81
CA MET A 160 -8.72 7.28 30.14
C MET A 160 -8.77 5.79 30.49
N GLU A 161 -8.09 4.95 29.72
CA GLU A 161 -8.00 3.51 29.99
C GLU A 161 -7.37 3.25 31.37
N GLN A 162 -6.26 3.91 31.69
CA GLN A 162 -5.61 3.78 33.00
C GLN A 162 -6.53 4.21 34.15
N ASP A 163 -7.26 5.32 34.01
CA ASP A 163 -8.21 5.78 35.04
C ASP A 163 -9.37 4.78 35.24
N LEU A 164 -9.92 4.25 34.15
CA LEU A 164 -10.95 3.20 34.19
C LEU A 164 -10.44 1.93 34.88
N TYR A 165 -9.22 1.48 34.56
CA TYR A 165 -8.61 0.32 35.21
C TYR A 165 -8.41 0.55 36.72
N LYS A 166 -7.94 1.74 37.12
CA LYS A 166 -7.80 2.10 38.54
C LYS A 166 -9.13 2.05 39.28
N LYS A 167 -10.20 2.63 38.69
CA LYS A 167 -11.55 2.59 39.25
C LYS A 167 -12.09 1.17 39.37
N PHE A 168 -11.86 0.33 38.36
CA PHE A 168 -12.28 -1.06 38.37
C PHE A 168 -11.58 -1.87 39.46
N ILE A 169 -10.27 -1.71 39.63
CA ILE A 169 -9.50 -2.38 40.69
C ILE A 169 -9.99 -1.95 42.08
N ALA A 170 -10.24 -0.66 42.30
CA ALA A 170 -10.77 -0.16 43.56
C ALA A 170 -12.14 -0.80 43.90
N LEU A 171 -13.03 -0.90 42.90
CA LEU A 171 -14.32 -1.57 43.05
C LEU A 171 -14.17 -3.07 43.36
N LEU A 172 -13.27 -3.76 42.64
CA LEU A 172 -12.98 -5.17 42.85
C LEU A 172 -12.46 -5.43 44.27
N ASN A 173 -11.55 -4.59 44.76
CA ASN A 173 -10.99 -4.69 46.11
C ASN A 173 -12.04 -4.45 47.20
N SER A 174 -12.92 -3.46 46.99
CA SER A 174 -14.06 -3.21 47.90
C SER A 174 -14.99 -4.42 47.96
N LYS A 175 -15.30 -5.04 46.82
CA LYS A 175 -16.12 -6.26 46.76
C LYS A 175 -15.43 -7.46 47.42
N LYS A 176 -14.14 -7.68 47.16
CA LYS A 176 -13.34 -8.73 47.82
C LYS A 176 -13.33 -8.56 49.34
N LYS A 177 -13.12 -7.33 49.83
CA LYS A 177 -13.18 -7.01 51.26
C LYS A 177 -14.55 -7.35 51.86
N LYS A 178 -15.64 -6.98 51.18
CA LYS A 178 -16.99 -7.30 51.63
C LYS A 178 -17.27 -8.81 51.68
N ILE A 179 -16.80 -9.56 50.69
CA ILE A 179 -16.92 -11.03 50.68
C ILE A 179 -16.17 -11.62 51.88
N LYS A 180 -14.93 -11.18 52.12
CA LYS A 180 -14.12 -11.65 53.26
C LYS A 180 -14.77 -11.33 54.61
N GLU A 181 -15.34 -10.13 54.77
CA GLU A 181 -16.12 -9.77 55.96
C GLU A 181 -17.31 -10.72 56.17
N LEU A 182 -18.08 -11.00 55.10
CA LEU A 182 -19.24 -11.90 55.18
C LEU A 182 -18.82 -13.33 55.53
N GLU A 183 -17.78 -13.86 54.88
CA GLU A 183 -17.23 -15.18 55.18
C GLU A 183 -16.77 -15.29 56.64
N ASN A 184 -16.10 -14.27 57.17
CA ASN A 184 -15.68 -14.23 58.58
C ASN A 184 -16.89 -14.24 59.53
N THR A 185 -17.93 -13.46 59.25
CA THR A 185 -19.15 -13.48 60.08
C THR A 185 -19.89 -14.81 60.05
N ILE A 186 -19.82 -15.55 58.94
CA ILE A 186 -20.39 -16.89 58.83
C ILE A 186 -19.56 -17.87 59.68
N LYS A 187 -18.22 -17.83 59.57
CA LYS A 187 -17.33 -18.68 60.37
C LYS A 187 -17.47 -18.45 61.88
N GLU A 188 -17.59 -17.21 62.33
CA GLU A 188 -17.82 -16.88 63.75
C GLU A 188 -19.17 -17.41 64.28
N LYS A 189 -20.20 -17.43 63.43
CA LYS A 189 -21.51 -18.03 63.76
C LYS A 189 -21.48 -19.56 63.78
N GLU A 190 -20.55 -20.18 63.06
CA GLU A 190 -20.33 -21.63 63.10
C GLU A 190 -19.46 -22.05 64.29
N SER A 191 -18.43 -21.27 64.65
CA SER A 191 -17.56 -21.55 65.81
C SER A 191 -18.28 -21.33 67.15
N SER A 192 -19.20 -20.37 67.23
CA SER A 192 -20.04 -20.13 68.42
C SER A 192 -21.10 -21.22 68.67
N LYS A 193 -21.37 -22.09 67.69
CA LYS A 193 -22.24 -23.27 67.86
C LYS A 193 -21.49 -24.53 68.27
N LYS A 194 -20.15 -24.54 68.24
CA LYS A 194 -19.33 -25.73 68.49
C LYS A 194 -18.77 -25.84 69.92
N SER A 195 -19.15 -24.95 70.84
CA SER A 195 -18.57 -24.90 72.21
C SER A 195 -19.53 -25.29 73.36
N ILE A 196 -20.67 -25.93 73.09
CA ILE A 196 -21.64 -26.32 74.14
C ILE A 196 -21.81 -27.84 74.31
N PHE A 197 -21.30 -28.67 73.40
CA PHE A 197 -21.41 -30.12 73.51
C PHE A 197 -20.07 -30.80 73.30
N ASP A 198 -19.23 -30.79 74.34
CA ASP A 198 -18.26 -31.88 74.52
C ASP A 198 -17.97 -32.08 76.01
N VAL A 199 -18.93 -32.71 76.69
CA VAL A 199 -18.72 -33.37 77.98
C VAL A 199 -19.17 -34.81 77.79
N CYS A 200 -18.18 -35.69 77.64
CA CYS A 200 -18.32 -37.13 77.79
C CYS A 200 -18.79 -37.49 79.19
N THR A 201 -19.82 -38.34 79.26
CA THR A 201 -19.98 -39.45 80.21
C THR A 201 -21.31 -40.12 79.87
N ASP A 202 -21.31 -41.33 79.33
CA ASP A 202 -21.62 -42.54 80.09
C ASP A 202 -21.55 -43.77 79.16
N GLU A 203 -21.37 -44.90 79.80
CA GLU A 203 -20.77 -46.15 79.36
C GLU A 203 -21.63 -47.02 78.43
N SER A 204 -20.92 -47.96 77.80
CA SER A 204 -21.22 -49.40 77.71
C SER A 204 -21.25 -49.95 76.28
N GLU A 205 -20.24 -50.79 75.99
CA GLU A 205 -20.33 -52.13 75.40
C GLU A 205 -21.01 -52.27 74.01
N GLU A 206 -20.56 -53.04 73.04
CA GLU A 206 -19.48 -54.00 72.83
C GLU A 206 -19.61 -54.41 71.35
N SER A 207 -18.55 -55.02 70.82
CA SER A 207 -18.52 -55.91 69.66
C SER A 207 -18.11 -55.33 68.30
N GLU A 208 -16.92 -55.80 67.95
CA GLU A 208 -16.17 -55.76 66.70
C GLU A 208 -17.01 -56.17 65.49
N LYS A 209 -16.66 -55.67 64.29
CA LYS A 209 -16.18 -56.50 63.15
C LYS A 209 -15.47 -55.64 62.09
N GLU A 210 -14.31 -56.15 61.67
CA GLU A 210 -13.62 -55.86 60.42
C GLU A 210 -14.46 -56.26 59.21
N ASP A 211 -14.38 -55.50 58.10
CA ASP A 211 -13.77 -55.94 56.82
C ASP A 211 -14.29 -55.16 55.58
N GLN A 212 -13.31 -54.69 54.79
CA GLN A 212 -13.21 -54.77 53.33
C GLN A 212 -14.24 -54.13 52.35
N THR A 213 -13.68 -53.22 51.54
CA THR A 213 -13.63 -53.27 50.06
C THR A 213 -14.93 -53.27 49.23
N GLY A 214 -15.03 -52.34 48.25
CA GLY A 214 -15.72 -52.64 47.00
C GLY A 214 -16.43 -51.49 46.28
N ASN A 215 -16.04 -51.28 45.02
CA ASN A 215 -16.61 -50.41 43.98
C ASN A 215 -18.12 -50.61 43.71
N TYR A 216 -18.74 -49.68 42.95
CA TYR A 216 -19.42 -49.88 41.64
C TYR A 216 -20.30 -48.64 41.32
N ILE A 217 -19.92 -47.74 40.39
CA ILE A 217 -20.28 -47.65 38.94
C ILE A 217 -21.57 -46.87 38.60
N SER A 218 -21.38 -45.74 37.88
CA SER A 218 -22.19 -45.17 36.78
C SER A 218 -23.64 -44.72 37.05
N THR A 219 -24.38 -43.96 36.24
CA THR A 219 -24.38 -43.55 34.82
C THR A 219 -25.38 -42.37 34.72
N LEU A 220 -25.23 -41.42 33.79
CA LEU A 220 -26.19 -41.21 32.68
C LEU A 220 -25.78 -40.03 31.77
N SER A 221 -25.63 -40.36 30.50
CA SER A 221 -25.48 -39.51 29.32
C SER A 221 -26.78 -39.49 28.51
N THR A 222 -27.04 -38.47 27.68
CA THR A 222 -27.56 -38.71 26.30
C THR A 222 -27.51 -37.48 25.38
N LYS A 223 -27.09 -37.75 24.13
CA LYS A 223 -27.23 -36.95 22.89
C LYS A 223 -28.19 -37.68 21.94
N GLN A 224 -28.90 -36.95 21.06
CA GLN A 224 -29.40 -37.40 19.72
C GLN A 224 -29.50 -36.14 18.82
N LYS A 225 -28.81 -36.00 17.66
CA LYS A 225 -29.09 -36.43 16.24
C LYS A 225 -30.47 -35.95 15.72
N SER A 226 -30.73 -35.48 14.48
CA SER A 226 -29.97 -35.17 13.24
C SER A 226 -30.96 -34.66 12.13
N PHE A 227 -30.46 -33.87 11.15
CA PHE A 227 -30.91 -33.57 9.75
C PHE A 227 -32.39 -33.26 9.39
N ILE A 228 -32.63 -32.13 8.67
CA ILE A 228 -33.06 -32.04 7.25
C ILE A 228 -33.23 -30.56 6.81
N ASN A 229 -32.84 -30.35 5.55
CA ASN A 229 -32.81 -29.19 4.66
C ASN A 229 -34.12 -28.37 4.55
N ASN A 230 -34.02 -27.06 4.25
CA ASN A 230 -34.91 -26.28 3.35
C ASN A 230 -34.56 -24.77 3.35
N ASN A 231 -34.04 -24.27 2.23
CA ASN A 231 -34.30 -22.91 1.73
C ASN A 231 -35.30 -23.06 0.56
N PRO A 232 -36.26 -22.15 0.29
CA PRO A 232 -35.88 -20.90 -0.41
C PRO A 232 -36.87 -19.69 -0.34
N LYS A 233 -36.46 -18.60 -1.03
CA LYS A 233 -37.24 -17.48 -1.61
C LYS A 233 -37.66 -16.33 -0.66
N LYS A 234 -37.82 -15.06 -1.08
CA LYS A 234 -37.36 -14.16 -2.16
C LYS A 234 -38.19 -12.87 -1.97
N ILE A 235 -37.59 -11.70 -1.81
CA ILE A 235 -38.10 -10.36 -2.23
C ILE A 235 -36.83 -9.51 -2.41
N GLN A 236 -36.21 -9.30 -3.58
CA GLN A 236 -36.61 -8.74 -4.87
C GLN A 236 -37.09 -7.27 -4.87
N LYS A 237 -36.26 -6.45 -5.55
CA LYS A 237 -36.48 -5.16 -6.25
C LYS A 237 -36.18 -3.89 -5.43
N ASN A 238 -35.55 -2.83 -5.95
CA ASN A 238 -34.82 -2.52 -7.19
C ASN A 238 -34.28 -1.07 -7.06
N LYS A 239 -33.05 -0.80 -7.52
CA LYS A 239 -32.61 0.32 -8.39
C LYS A 239 -31.10 0.59 -8.16
N LYS A 240 -30.21 0.16 -9.05
CA LYS A 240 -29.80 0.74 -10.36
C LYS A 240 -28.57 1.65 -10.17
N ILE A 241 -27.38 1.09 -10.33
CA ILE A 241 -26.16 1.83 -10.69
C ILE A 241 -25.45 1.00 -11.75
N ASP A 242 -25.16 1.67 -12.86
CA ASP A 242 -24.58 1.15 -14.08
C ASP A 242 -23.09 0.82 -13.89
N ASN A 243 -22.66 -0.17 -14.68
CA ASN A 243 -21.32 -0.73 -14.76
C ASN A 243 -20.28 0.30 -15.21
N ILE A 244 -19.14 0.39 -14.53
CA ILE A 244 -17.85 0.72 -15.16
C ILE A 244 -16.82 -0.30 -14.69
N SER A 245 -16.21 -0.90 -15.70
CA SER A 245 -15.21 -1.97 -15.70
C SER A 245 -13.94 -1.61 -14.93
N ASP A 246 -13.37 -2.66 -14.35
CA ASP A 246 -12.06 -2.72 -13.70
C ASP A 246 -10.93 -2.12 -14.54
N ASP A 247 -10.06 -1.34 -13.89
CA ASP A 247 -8.64 -1.34 -14.23
C ASP A 247 -7.81 -1.29 -12.94
N LYS A 248 -6.99 -2.33 -12.81
CA LYS A 248 -6.21 -2.70 -11.64
C LYS A 248 -4.84 -2.04 -11.76
N ILE A 249 -4.64 -0.88 -11.14
CA ILE A 249 -3.32 -0.24 -11.07
C ILE A 249 -2.66 -0.61 -9.74
N ILE A 250 -1.68 -1.51 -9.83
CA ILE A 250 -0.71 -1.82 -8.77
C ILE A 250 0.39 -0.77 -8.88
N TYR A 251 0.61 0.02 -7.83
CA TYR A 251 1.82 0.82 -7.69
C TYR A 251 2.82 0.05 -6.83
N GLU A 252 3.90 -0.44 -7.46
CA GLU A 252 5.13 -0.82 -6.76
C GLU A 252 5.92 0.46 -6.45
N ALA A 253 6.14 0.73 -5.16
CA ALA A 253 6.99 1.82 -4.70
C ALA A 253 8.47 1.41 -4.84
N SER A 254 9.20 2.13 -5.69
CA SER A 254 10.67 2.04 -5.74
C SER A 254 11.27 2.84 -4.59
N SER A 255 11.95 2.13 -3.68
CA SER A 255 12.72 2.73 -2.60
C SER A 255 14.00 3.37 -3.14
N SER A 256 14.23 4.65 -2.82
CA SER A 256 15.58 5.20 -2.72
C SER A 256 16.06 5.08 -1.27
N LYS A 257 17.33 4.71 -1.12
CA LYS A 257 18.05 4.51 0.13
C LYS A 257 18.91 5.72 0.46
N ASP A 258 19.25 5.80 1.75
CA ASP A 258 20.25 6.63 2.44
C ASP A 258 19.69 7.98 2.96
N ASP A 259 19.72 8.34 4.25
CA ASP A 259 20.53 7.86 5.38
C ASP A 259 19.82 8.00 6.75
N SER A 260 20.13 7.01 7.59
CA SER A 260 20.12 6.90 9.07
C SER A 260 19.38 7.94 9.95
N ASN A 261 18.44 7.45 10.77
CA ASN A 261 18.67 7.43 12.23
C ASN A 261 17.69 6.52 12.99
N ASN A 262 18.22 5.89 14.03
CA ASN A 262 17.66 4.82 14.84
C ASN A 262 16.23 5.05 15.35
N PHE A 263 15.31 4.15 15.03
CA PHE A 263 14.16 3.86 15.90
C PHE A 263 14.16 2.37 16.23
N SER A 264 14.72 2.06 17.40
CA SER A 264 14.57 0.77 18.04
C SER A 264 13.08 0.47 18.21
N SER A 265 12.59 -0.59 17.59
CA SER A 265 11.27 -1.14 17.87
C SER A 265 11.30 -1.76 19.28
N LYS A 266 11.10 -0.92 20.29
CA LYS A 266 10.71 -1.40 21.62
C LYS A 266 9.32 -2.00 21.48
N LYS A 267 9.28 -3.32 21.26
CA LYS A 267 8.16 -4.17 21.66
C LYS A 267 7.89 -3.88 23.13
N SER A 268 6.89 -3.06 23.42
CA SER A 268 6.33 -2.96 24.76
C SER A 268 5.57 -4.24 25.05
N ARG A 269 6.32 -5.28 25.43
CA ARG A 269 5.79 -6.35 26.28
C ARG A 269 5.70 -5.75 27.68
N SER A 270 4.50 -5.34 28.06
CA SER A 270 4.19 -5.05 29.46
C SER A 270 4.12 -6.39 30.21
N SER A 271 5.26 -6.90 30.67
CA SER A 271 5.26 -7.87 31.76
C SER A 271 5.30 -7.07 33.07
N LEU A 272 4.14 -6.92 33.70
CA LEU A 272 4.05 -6.42 35.06
C LEU A 272 4.23 -7.62 35.99
N THR A 273 5.42 -7.72 36.59
CA THR A 273 5.71 -8.58 37.73
C THR A 273 4.95 -8.05 38.94
N PHE A 274 4.11 -8.90 39.53
CA PHE A 274 3.46 -8.64 40.80
C PHE A 274 4.48 -8.91 41.91
N THR A 275 4.84 -7.89 42.68
CA THR A 275 5.37 -8.06 44.03
C THR A 275 4.22 -7.77 44.98
N GLU A 276 3.74 -8.82 45.65
CA GLU A 276 2.91 -8.69 46.84
C GLU A 276 3.82 -8.13 47.94
N GLU A 277 3.70 -6.83 48.23
CA GLU A 277 4.20 -6.30 49.50
C GLU A 277 3.28 -6.84 50.59
N GLU A 278 3.77 -7.86 51.30
CA GLU A 278 3.27 -8.25 52.61
C GLU A 278 3.31 -7.01 53.51
N SER A 279 2.13 -6.57 53.93
CA SER A 279 2.01 -5.53 54.95
C SER A 279 2.44 -6.13 56.28
N ASP A 280 3.65 -5.79 56.72
CA ASP A 280 4.11 -6.00 58.09
C ASP A 280 3.18 -5.27 59.06
N ASN A 281 2.42 -6.05 59.82
CA ASN A 281 1.81 -5.60 61.06
C ASN A 281 2.74 -6.01 62.21
N GLU A 282 3.51 -5.06 62.75
CA GLU A 282 3.95 -5.04 64.15
C GLU A 282 4.15 -3.56 64.55
N LEU A 283 3.23 -3.01 65.33
CA LEU A 283 3.35 -2.85 66.78
C LEU A 283 4.49 -1.87 67.16
N PHE A 284 4.14 -0.63 67.52
CA PHE A 284 4.47 0.03 68.79
C PHE A 284 4.15 1.54 68.75
N LEU A 285 3.41 1.96 69.80
CA LEU A 285 3.04 3.29 70.28
C LEU A 285 1.89 4.04 69.58
#